data_AF-Q1PLE7-F1
#
_entry.id   AF-Q1PLE7-F1
#
_cell.length_a   1.000
_cell.length_b   1.000
_cell.length_c   1.000
_cell.angle_alpha   90.00
_cell.angle_beta   90.00
_cell.angle_gamma   90.00
#
_symmetry.space_group_name_H-M   'P 1'
#
loop_
_entity.id
_entity.type
_entity.pdbx_description
1 polymer ?
#
loop_
_entity_poly.entity_id
_entity_poly.type
_entity_poly.pdbx_seq_one_letter_code
_entity_poly.pdbx_strand_id
1 'polypeptide(L)'
;MVYSETRIVIGGLAHVPVLIFIANFIKGKFGIKTEETKDTLVLEDPVKIIELKNTVIKERKTETLKELSNKLDDIEQKADEVYEKVKKKKKDKKKKKKNN
;
A
#
# COMPACT_ATOMS: atom_id res chain seq x y z
N MET A 1 -5.47 -41.13 -13.59
CA MET A 1 -5.17 -39.81 -13.02
C MET A 1 -3.85 -39.32 -13.62
N VAL A 2 -3.88 -38.72 -14.82
CA VAL A 2 -2.69 -38.31 -15.63
C VAL A 2 -3.04 -37.00 -16.38
N TYR A 3 -3.57 -36.00 -15.69
CA TYR A 3 -4.02 -34.73 -16.32
C TYR A 3 -3.61 -33.47 -15.54
N SER A 4 -2.79 -33.62 -14.49
CA SER A 4 -2.41 -32.52 -13.61
C SER A 4 -0.97 -32.06 -13.83
N GLU A 5 -0.06 -32.95 -14.24
CA GLU A 5 1.37 -32.63 -14.40
C GLU A 5 1.64 -31.81 -15.66
N THR A 6 1.03 -32.14 -16.80
CA THR A 6 1.28 -31.47 -18.09
C THR A 6 0.86 -29.99 -18.09
N ARG A 7 -0.18 -29.63 -17.32
CA ARG A 7 -0.65 -28.23 -17.21
C ARG A 7 0.29 -27.34 -16.41
N ILE A 8 0.97 -27.88 -15.40
CA ILE A 8 1.94 -27.14 -14.58
C ILE A 8 3.23 -26.90 -15.38
N VAL A 9 3.67 -27.87 -16.15
CA VAL A 9 4.88 -27.75 -16.99
C VAL A 9 4.68 -26.75 -18.14
N ILE A 10 3.51 -26.76 -18.81
CA ILE A 10 3.21 -25.81 -19.88
C ILE A 10 3.04 -24.38 -19.34
N GLY A 11 2.44 -24.22 -18.15
CA GLY A 11 2.31 -22.93 -17.49
C GLY A 11 3.64 -22.33 -17.02
N GLY A 12 4.57 -23.16 -16.54
CA GLY A 12 5.90 -22.71 -16.10
C GLY A 12 6.86 -22.37 -17.25
N LEU A 13 6.78 -23.07 -18.39
CA LEU A 13 7.69 -22.86 -19.52
C LEU A 13 7.32 -21.62 -20.37
N ALA A 14 6.04 -21.21 -20.36
CA ALA A 14 5.55 -20.04 -21.08
C ALA A 14 6.18 -18.71 -20.61
N HIS A 15 6.84 -18.69 -19.45
CA HIS A 15 7.44 -17.49 -18.87
C HIS A 15 8.93 -17.34 -19.19
N VAL A 16 9.60 -18.37 -19.70
CA VAL A 16 11.03 -18.32 -20.06
C VAL A 16 11.32 -17.22 -21.11
N PRO A 17 10.52 -17.06 -22.19
CA PRO A 17 10.75 -15.99 -23.16
C PRO A 17 10.53 -14.58 -22.58
N VAL A 18 9.58 -14.44 -21.64
CA VAL A 18 9.26 -13.17 -20.98
C VAL A 18 10.38 -12.76 -20.03
N LEU A 19 10.94 -13.70 -19.26
CA LEU A 19 12.10 -13.45 -18.39
C LEU A 19 13.34 -13.05 -19.20
N ILE A 20 13.59 -13.72 -20.32
CA ILE A 20 14.67 -13.37 -21.26
C ILE A 20 14.46 -11.97 -21.83
N PHE A 21 13.22 -11.62 -22.21
CA PHE A 21 12.88 -10.31 -22.73
C PHE A 21 13.11 -9.21 -21.67
N ILE A 22 12.71 -9.42 -20.42
CA ILE A 22 12.93 -8.47 -19.32
C ILE A 22 14.44 -8.29 -19.04
N ALA A 23 15.21 -9.38 -18.99
CA ALA A 23 16.64 -9.32 -18.78
C ALA A 23 17.36 -8.59 -19.93
N ASN A 24 17.00 -8.88 -21.19
CA ASN A 24 17.54 -8.20 -22.36
C ASN A 24 17.07 -6.76 -22.48
N PHE A 25 15.85 -6.44 -22.01
CA PHE A 25 15.34 -5.08 -21.95
C PHE A 25 16.13 -4.23 -20.94
N ILE A 26 16.38 -4.76 -19.73
CA ILE A 26 17.21 -4.07 -18.74
C ILE A 26 18.64 -3.93 -19.28
N LYS A 27 19.21 -4.99 -19.87
CA LYS A 27 20.56 -4.93 -20.45
C LYS A 27 20.65 -3.96 -21.64
N GLY A 28 19.64 -3.90 -22.51
CA GLY A 28 19.60 -3.02 -23.68
C GLY A 28 19.30 -1.56 -23.35
N LYS A 29 18.44 -1.30 -22.36
CA LYS A 29 18.06 0.07 -21.94
C LYS A 29 19.07 0.70 -20.97
N PHE A 30 19.86 -0.10 -20.26
CA PHE A 30 20.85 0.36 -19.27
C PHE A 30 22.31 0.05 -19.63
N GLY A 31 22.57 -0.68 -20.72
CA GLY A 31 23.89 -1.20 -21.08
C GLY A 31 24.83 -0.27 -21.85
N ILE A 32 24.71 1.05 -21.75
CA ILE A 32 25.59 1.96 -22.51
C ILE A 32 26.42 2.94 -21.68
N LYS A 33 26.41 2.90 -20.34
CA LYS A 33 27.19 3.89 -19.54
C LYS A 33 27.81 3.37 -18.25
N THR A 34 27.97 2.07 -18.08
CA THR A 34 28.37 1.50 -16.78
C THR A 34 29.89 1.39 -16.58
N GLU A 35 30.69 1.61 -17.63
CA GLU A 35 32.14 1.37 -17.59
C GLU A 35 33.00 2.61 -17.28
N GLU A 36 32.50 3.84 -17.39
CA GLU A 36 33.39 5.04 -17.38
C GLU A 36 33.16 6.08 -16.26
N THR A 37 32.21 5.91 -15.33
CA THR A 37 31.82 7.00 -14.39
C THR A 37 31.78 6.64 -12.90
N LYS A 38 32.38 5.52 -12.48
CA LYS A 38 32.15 5.00 -11.11
C LYS A 38 33.06 5.55 -10.00
N ASP A 39 34.18 6.21 -10.28
CA ASP A 39 35.22 6.24 -9.25
C ASP A 39 35.43 7.56 -8.48
N THR A 40 34.66 8.63 -8.70
CA THR A 40 35.02 9.91 -8.00
C THR A 40 33.90 10.84 -7.54
N LEU A 41 32.64 10.70 -7.98
CA LEU A 41 31.54 11.63 -7.60
C LEU A 41 30.44 11.02 -6.73
N VAL A 42 30.42 9.70 -6.54
CA VAL A 42 29.23 8.99 -6.03
C VAL A 42 29.20 8.87 -4.50
N LEU A 43 30.14 9.41 -3.72
CA LEU A 43 30.14 9.22 -2.26
C LEU A 43 29.48 10.37 -1.47
N GLU A 44 29.54 11.62 -1.93
CA GLU A 44 29.01 12.76 -1.18
C GLU A 44 27.54 13.09 -1.49
N ASP A 45 27.15 12.95 -2.77
CA ASP A 45 25.77 13.23 -3.22
C ASP A 45 24.71 12.21 -2.76
N PRO A 46 24.94 10.88 -2.71
CA PRO A 46 23.86 9.97 -2.30
C PRO A 46 23.50 10.14 -0.83
N VAL A 47 24.43 10.54 0.04
CA VAL A 47 24.15 10.69 1.48
C VAL A 47 23.17 11.85 1.71
N LYS A 48 23.41 13.02 1.09
CA LYS A 48 22.47 14.15 1.13
C LYS A 48 21.11 13.80 0.51
N ILE A 49 21.09 13.03 -0.58
CA ILE A 49 19.83 12.59 -1.22
C ILE A 49 19.05 11.62 -0.33
N ILE A 50 19.73 10.73 0.39
CA ILE A 50 19.11 9.77 1.31
C ILE A 50 18.53 10.51 2.53
N GLU A 51 19.26 11.49 3.09
CA GLU A 51 18.76 12.32 4.18
C GLU A 51 17.50 13.09 3.77
N LEU A 52 17.54 13.82 2.64
CA LEU A 52 16.37 14.58 2.14
C LEU A 52 15.17 13.68 1.83
N LYS A 53 15.38 12.49 1.25
CA LYS A 53 14.29 11.53 1.02
C LYS A 53 13.68 11.04 2.32
N ASN A 54 14.49 10.78 3.35
CA ASN A 54 13.99 10.32 4.64
C ASN A 54 13.16 11.40 5.36
N THR A 55 13.54 12.68 5.27
CA THR A 55 12.74 13.80 5.80
C THR A 55 11.40 13.94 5.08
N VAL A 56 11.40 13.95 3.75
CA VAL A 56 10.16 14.05 2.95
C VAL A 56 9.22 12.86 3.21
N ILE A 57 9.77 11.65 3.37
CA ILE A 57 8.98 10.46 3.72
C ILE A 57 8.38 10.60 5.13
N LYS A 58 9.12 11.17 6.10
CA LYS A 58 8.60 11.41 7.45
C LYS A 58 7.47 12.44 7.44
N GLU A 59 7.63 13.56 6.73
CA GLU A 59 6.61 14.60 6.61
C GLU A 59 5.32 14.06 5.96
N ARG A 60 5.44 13.35 4.83
CA ARG A 60 4.26 12.72 4.20
C ARG A 60 3.56 11.70 5.10
N LYS A 61 4.31 10.92 5.87
CA LYS A 61 3.75 9.97 6.84
C LYS A 61 2.99 10.70 7.95
N THR A 62 3.50 11.83 8.43
CA THR A 62 2.79 12.61 9.45
C THR A 62 1.52 13.27 8.91
N GLU A 63 1.55 13.79 7.69
CA GLU A 63 0.36 14.37 7.03
C GLU A 63 -0.72 13.32 6.79
N THR A 64 -0.34 12.15 6.26
CA THR A 64 -1.29 11.04 6.04
C THR A 64 -1.85 10.49 7.34
N LEU A 65 -1.06 10.38 8.41
CA LEU A 65 -1.56 9.99 9.73
C LEU A 65 -2.55 11.02 10.30
N LYS A 66 -2.28 12.31 10.14
CA LYS A 66 -3.19 13.38 10.58
C LYS A 66 -4.52 13.33 9.82
N GLU A 67 -4.47 13.11 8.50
CA GLU A 67 -5.68 12.97 7.69
C GLU A 67 -6.50 11.72 8.05
N LEU A 68 -5.82 10.60 8.35
CA LEU A 68 -6.49 9.38 8.83
C LEU A 68 -7.12 9.56 10.21
N SER A 69 -6.46 10.27 11.12
CA SER A 69 -6.99 10.57 12.47
C SER A 69 -8.30 11.35 12.38
N ASN A 70 -8.33 12.41 11.56
CA ASN A 70 -9.54 13.21 11.40
C ASN A 70 -10.72 12.38 10.85
N LYS A 71 -10.45 11.48 9.89
CA LYS A 71 -11.47 10.58 9.34
C LYS A 71 -11.97 9.56 10.37
N LEU A 72 -11.10 9.09 11.27
CA LEU A 72 -11.48 8.20 12.36
C LEU A 72 -12.37 8.90 13.39
N ASP A 73 -12.01 10.12 13.80
CA ASP A 73 -12.80 10.91 14.75
C ASP A 73 -14.23 11.17 14.21
N ASP A 74 -14.36 11.49 12.92
CA ASP A 74 -15.66 11.67 12.26
C ASP A 74 -16.52 10.40 12.30
N ILE A 75 -15.90 9.22 12.17
CA ILE A 75 -16.60 7.94 12.22
C ILE A 75 -17.02 7.61 13.65
N GLU A 76 -16.16 7.86 14.62
CA GLU A 76 -16.43 7.63 16.04
C GLU A 76 -17.60 8.49 16.52
N GLN A 77 -17.59 9.78 16.18
CA GLN A 77 -18.68 10.69 16.53
C GLN A 77 -20.02 10.26 15.92
N LYS A 78 -20.01 9.81 14.65
CA LYS A 78 -21.22 9.27 13.99
C LYS A 78 -21.70 7.97 14.64
N ALA A 79 -20.79 7.09 15.05
CA ALA A 79 -21.12 5.84 15.70
C ALA A 79 -21.79 6.07 17.07
N ASP A 80 -21.26 7.01 17.86
CA ASP A 80 -21.84 7.39 19.15
C ASP A 80 -23.23 8.02 19.01
N GLU A 81 -23.41 8.89 18.02
CA GLU A 81 -24.73 9.50 17.76
C GLU A 81 -25.77 8.42 17.39
N VAL A 82 -25.39 7.45 16.56
CA VAL A 82 -26.25 6.30 16.20
C VAL A 82 -26.57 5.47 17.45
N TYR A 83 -25.58 5.20 18.29
CA TYR A 83 -25.77 4.41 19.51
C TYR A 83 -26.77 5.07 20.47
N GLU A 84 -26.62 6.37 20.74
CA GLU A 84 -27.54 7.11 21.61
C GLU A 84 -28.96 7.21 21.02
N LYS A 85 -29.10 7.37 19.70
CA LYS A 85 -30.42 7.31 19.01
C LYS A 85 -31.09 5.94 19.19
N VAL A 86 -30.34 4.85 19.02
CA VAL A 86 -30.86 3.48 19.21
C VAL A 86 -31.27 3.23 20.66
N LYS A 87 -30.45 3.68 21.61
CA LYS A 87 -30.70 3.56 23.06
C LYS A 87 -31.96 4.31 23.48
N LYS A 88 -32.17 5.54 23.01
CA LYS A 88 -33.43 6.29 23.22
C LYS A 88 -34.63 5.56 22.63
N LYS A 89 -34.57 5.12 21.36
CA LYS A 89 -35.63 4.34 20.72
C LYS A 89 -36.03 3.08 21.51
N LYS A 90 -35.04 2.33 22.04
CA LYS A 90 -35.30 1.16 22.90
C LYS A 90 -36.03 1.53 24.19
N LYS A 91 -35.64 2.62 24.86
CA LYS A 91 -36.31 3.10 26.08
C LYS A 91 -37.76 3.48 25.82
N ASP A 92 -38.03 4.21 24.73
CA ASP A 92 -39.39 4.66 24.40
C ASP A 92 -40.30 3.49 24.02
N LYS A 93 -39.77 2.51 23.26
CA LYS A 93 -40.51 1.28 22.93
C LYS A 93 -40.85 0.45 24.18
N LYS A 94 -39.97 0.43 25.18
CA LYS A 94 -40.21 -0.26 26.46
C LYS A 94 -41.28 0.45 27.31
N LYS A 95 -41.33 1.78 27.29
CA LYS A 95 -42.39 2.55 27.96
C LYS A 95 -43.76 2.34 27.29
N LYS A 96 -43.85 2.42 25.96
CA LYS A 96 -45.12 2.14 25.25
C LYS A 96 -45.70 0.76 25.54
N LYS A 97 -44.85 -0.27 25.66
CA LYS A 97 -45.29 -1.64 26.01
C LYS A 97 -45.78 -1.82 27.45
N LYS A 98 -45.47 -0.90 28.36
CA LYS A 98 -45.91 -0.97 29.77
C LYS A 98 -47.26 -0.27 30.02
N ASN A 99 -47.70 0.55 29.08
CA ASN A 99 -48.90 1.37 29.21
C ASN A 99 -50.08 0.84 28.37
N ASN A 100 -49.88 -0.28 27.67
CA ASN A 100 -50.90 -1.13 27.02
C ASN A 100 -51.00 -2.43 27.82
#